data_AF-A0AAU6CZX6-F1
#
_entry.id   AF-A0AAU6CZX6-F1
#
_cell.length_a   1.000
_cell.length_b   1.000
_cell.length_c   1.000
_cell.angle_alpha   90.00
_cell.angle_beta   90.00
_cell.angle_gamma   90.00
#
_symmetry.space_group_name_H-M   'P 1'
#
loop_
_entity.id
_entity.type
_entity.pdbx_description
1 polymer ?
#
loop_
_entity_poly.entity_id
_entity_poly.type
_entity_poly.pdbx_seq_one_letter_code
_entity_poly.pdbx_strand_id
1 'polypeptide(L)'
;MEHNDDGTRRRRGRLFATVAGVAVLAAVAAGAVLVSDPSSAAPAASVPAPTRAGGSAAPAPTATATPTAAPAATGTTAPAAAHAAGRVENGVHTGDLRYFLAPPPAGADVYGDRAGSPLTADDIAVTATDESAARAALTAYGFRDGAYRTYLTADGVREVTVKLIRFAGPGQAAAYDAQQRGEGAQGTEIPLGADYPARAYHLASGSDESTDTVLVDSYQGDVHITLTVTGGRTPAGTQLRDLLDAQYQRLRTGH
;
A
#
# COMPACT_ATOMS: atom_id res chain seq x y z
N MET A 1 42.20 -45.05 0.78
CA MET A 1 41.91 -44.46 -0.54
C MET A 1 40.76 -43.49 -0.35
N GLU A 2 41.12 -42.25 -0.06
CA GLU A 2 40.23 -41.09 -0.14
C GLU A 2 39.77 -40.90 -1.59
N HIS A 3 38.51 -40.52 -1.76
CA HIS A 3 38.07 -39.76 -2.92
C HIS A 3 37.36 -38.51 -2.40
N ASN A 4 38.12 -37.42 -2.42
CA ASN A 4 37.62 -36.05 -2.39
C ASN A 4 36.91 -35.80 -3.72
N ASP A 5 35.66 -35.37 -3.69
CA ASP A 5 35.02 -34.74 -4.85
C ASP A 5 34.54 -33.35 -4.44
N ASP A 6 35.34 -32.38 -4.87
CA ASP A 6 35.26 -30.96 -4.55
C ASP A 6 34.58 -30.25 -5.73
N GLY A 7 33.25 -30.25 -5.73
CA GLY A 7 32.40 -29.67 -6.77
C GLY A 7 32.17 -28.18 -6.58
N THR A 8 33.10 -27.36 -7.05
CA THR A 8 32.99 -25.89 -7.04
C THR A 8 32.02 -25.33 -8.10
N ARG A 9 31.36 -24.23 -7.72
CA ARG A 9 30.79 -23.13 -8.53
C ARG A 9 29.51 -23.40 -9.35
N ARG A 10 28.46 -22.63 -8.99
CA ARG A 10 27.96 -21.49 -9.80
C ARG A 10 27.00 -20.64 -8.99
N ARG A 11 27.52 -19.61 -8.32
CA ARG A 11 26.71 -18.49 -7.82
C ARG A 11 26.18 -17.72 -9.03
N ARG A 12 24.90 -17.91 -9.36
CA ARG A 12 24.17 -17.00 -10.26
C ARG A 12 23.71 -15.81 -9.42
N GLY A 13 24.48 -14.74 -9.44
CA GLY A 13 24.03 -13.43 -8.98
C GLY A 13 22.87 -12.98 -9.87
N ARG A 14 21.69 -12.78 -9.29
CA ARG A 14 20.62 -12.03 -9.90
C ARG A 14 20.66 -10.63 -9.29
N LEU A 15 21.07 -9.66 -10.10
CA LEU A 15 20.84 -8.24 -9.86
C LEU A 15 19.34 -8.02 -9.95
N PHE A 16 18.68 -7.81 -8.81
CA PHE A 16 17.32 -7.29 -8.79
C PHE A 16 17.44 -5.78 -8.86
N ALA A 17 16.97 -5.22 -9.98
CA ALA A 17 16.78 -3.78 -10.12
C ALA A 17 15.66 -3.38 -9.16
N THR A 18 15.99 -2.60 -8.14
CA THR A 18 15.03 -1.99 -7.22
C THR A 18 14.24 -0.93 -7.98
N VAL A 19 13.06 -1.30 -8.47
CA VAL A 19 12.09 -0.31 -8.96
C VAL A 19 11.37 0.21 -7.72
N ALA A 20 11.73 1.42 -7.29
CA ALA A 20 10.98 2.16 -6.29
C ALA A 20 9.64 2.58 -6.93
N GLY A 21 8.60 1.79 -6.71
CA GLY A 21 7.24 2.12 -7.14
C GLY A 21 6.51 2.85 -6.02
N VAL A 22 6.37 4.17 -6.13
CA VAL A 22 5.32 4.89 -5.40
C VAL A 22 4.03 4.68 -6.19
N ALA A 23 3.18 3.77 -5.75
CA ALA A 23 1.84 3.63 -6.30
C ALA A 23 0.94 4.70 -5.67
N VAL A 24 0.79 5.84 -6.34
CA VAL A 24 -0.26 6.81 -6.03
C VAL A 24 -1.57 6.25 -6.57
N LEU A 25 -2.46 5.79 -5.69
CA LEU A 25 -3.81 5.39 -6.08
C LEU A 25 -4.63 6.67 -6.33
N ALA A 26 -4.72 7.09 -7.59
CA ALA A 26 -5.70 8.08 -8.04
C ALA A 26 -6.92 7.32 -8.58
N ALA A 27 -7.98 7.22 -7.79
CA ALA A 27 -9.26 6.71 -8.25
C ALA A 27 -9.96 7.81 -9.08
N VAL A 28 -9.94 7.68 -10.41
CA VAL A 28 -10.62 8.59 -11.32
C VAL A 28 -12.04 8.07 -11.59
N ALA A 29 -13.05 8.74 -11.06
CA ALA A 29 -14.44 8.54 -11.47
C ALA A 29 -14.83 9.62 -12.49
N ALA A 30 -14.98 9.24 -13.76
CA ALA A 30 -15.49 10.13 -14.80
C ALA A 30 -17.03 10.16 -14.75
N GLY A 31 -17.60 11.18 -14.09
CA GLY A 31 -19.02 11.52 -14.18
C GLY A 31 -19.24 12.66 -15.17
N ALA A 32 -19.66 12.35 -16.39
CA ALA A 32 -20.04 13.35 -17.38
C ALA A 32 -21.42 13.93 -17.05
N VAL A 33 -21.47 15.22 -16.69
CA VAL A 33 -22.72 15.99 -16.70
C VAL A 33 -22.84 16.62 -18.09
N LEU A 34 -23.72 16.06 -18.92
CA LEU A 34 -24.17 16.69 -20.16
C LEU A 34 -25.16 17.80 -19.80
N VAL A 35 -24.72 19.06 -19.87
CA VAL A 35 -25.62 20.20 -20.07
C VAL A 35 -25.57 20.55 -21.55
N SER A 36 -26.67 20.28 -22.24
CA SER A 36 -26.94 20.69 -23.61
C SER A 36 -27.29 22.18 -23.65
N ASP A 37 -26.68 22.91 -24.59
CA ASP A 37 -27.29 23.69 -25.69
C ASP A 37 -26.60 25.06 -25.99
N PRO A 38 -26.77 25.69 -27.19
CA PRO A 38 -25.72 25.70 -28.20
C PRO A 38 -25.26 27.11 -28.62
N SER A 39 -24.00 27.26 -29.05
CA SER A 39 -23.62 28.21 -30.13
C SER A 39 -22.15 28.07 -30.57
N SER A 40 -22.01 27.67 -31.83
CA SER A 40 -20.97 27.94 -32.84
C SER A 40 -19.62 28.56 -32.43
N ALA A 41 -18.51 27.84 -32.70
CA ALA A 41 -17.46 28.23 -33.66
C ALA A 41 -16.36 27.15 -33.74
N ALA A 42 -15.89 26.87 -34.96
CA ALA A 42 -14.89 25.85 -35.31
C ALA A 42 -13.45 26.47 -35.47
N PRO A 43 -12.44 25.81 -36.10
CA PRO A 43 -11.37 25.03 -35.45
C PRO A 43 -9.93 25.46 -35.84
N ALA A 44 -8.89 24.89 -35.19
CA ALA A 44 -7.50 24.80 -35.72
C ALA A 44 -6.72 23.72 -34.90
N ALA A 45 -6.33 22.56 -35.46
CA ALA A 45 -5.13 22.24 -36.28
C ALA A 45 -3.81 22.35 -35.44
N SER A 46 -2.83 21.44 -35.40
CA SER A 46 -2.33 20.44 -36.37
C SER A 46 -1.41 19.39 -35.68
N VAL A 47 -1.31 18.20 -36.27
CA VAL A 47 -0.31 17.12 -35.99
C VAL A 47 0.96 17.37 -36.85
N PRO A 48 2.16 16.92 -36.44
CA PRO A 48 2.78 15.76 -37.12
C PRO A 48 3.70 14.86 -36.26
N ALA A 49 3.76 13.57 -36.65
CA ALA A 49 4.92 12.67 -36.59
C ALA A 49 5.19 12.18 -38.04
N PRO A 50 6.13 11.26 -38.41
CA PRO A 50 7.27 10.61 -37.73
C PRO A 50 8.57 10.55 -38.60
N THR A 51 9.72 10.00 -38.11
CA THR A 51 10.78 9.17 -38.82
C THR A 51 12.13 9.14 -38.07
N ARG A 52 13.14 8.32 -38.42
CA ARG A 52 13.40 6.87 -38.26
C ARG A 52 14.92 6.65 -38.49
N ALA A 53 15.58 5.85 -37.62
CA ALA A 53 16.79 5.00 -37.78
C ALA A 53 18.12 5.53 -38.39
N GLY A 54 19.24 5.11 -37.76
CA GLY A 54 20.58 5.02 -38.34
C GLY A 54 21.60 4.48 -37.33
N GLY A 55 22.29 3.37 -37.64
CA GLY A 55 23.23 2.69 -36.75
C GLY A 55 24.72 2.85 -37.14
N SER A 56 25.59 2.25 -36.31
CA SER A 56 26.88 1.60 -36.63
C SER A 56 28.12 2.06 -35.83
N ALA A 57 28.78 1.04 -35.26
CA ALA A 57 30.22 0.82 -34.98
C ALA A 57 30.98 1.56 -33.85
N ALA A 58 31.71 0.73 -33.09
CA ALA A 58 32.66 1.02 -32.02
C ALA A 58 34.03 1.53 -32.53
N PRO A 59 34.91 2.02 -31.62
CA PRO A 59 35.97 1.15 -31.11
C PRO A 59 36.31 1.33 -29.60
N ALA A 60 37.06 0.36 -29.06
CA ALA A 60 37.54 0.28 -27.68
C ALA A 60 38.66 1.27 -27.35
N PRO A 61 38.87 1.56 -26.05
CA PRO A 61 40.23 1.39 -25.51
C PRO A 61 40.30 0.63 -24.18
N THR A 62 41.34 -0.18 -24.08
CA THR A 62 41.89 -0.79 -22.86
C THR A 62 42.48 0.25 -21.92
N ALA A 63 42.15 0.18 -20.63
CA ALA A 63 42.99 0.70 -19.55
C ALA A 63 42.84 -0.18 -18.29
N THR A 64 43.94 -0.81 -17.92
CA THR A 64 44.16 -1.53 -16.66
C THR A 64 44.24 -0.51 -15.53
N ALA A 65 43.36 -0.61 -14.53
CA ALA A 65 43.51 0.11 -13.27
C ALA A 65 43.37 -0.89 -12.10
N THR A 66 44.43 -0.97 -11.32
CA THR A 66 44.57 -1.67 -10.04
C THR A 66 43.57 -1.14 -9.02
N PRO A 67 42.91 -1.99 -8.19
CA PRO A 67 42.04 -1.51 -7.13
C PRO A 67 42.86 -1.01 -5.94
N THR A 68 42.94 0.31 -5.79
CA THR A 68 43.33 0.95 -4.53
C THR A 68 42.12 0.95 -3.60
N ALA A 69 42.29 0.39 -2.40
CA ALA A 69 41.27 0.32 -1.36
C ALA A 69 40.76 1.72 -0.99
N ALA A 70 39.46 1.96 -1.21
CA ALA A 70 38.76 3.15 -0.74
C ALA A 70 38.34 2.95 0.73
N PRO A 71 38.35 4.01 1.57
CA PRO A 71 38.12 3.90 3.01
C PRO A 71 36.70 3.42 3.31
N ALA A 72 36.59 2.55 4.32
CA ALA A 72 35.33 2.06 4.85
C ALA A 72 34.37 3.21 5.12
N ALA A 73 33.19 3.17 4.49
CA ALA A 73 32.06 3.97 4.91
C ALA A 73 31.78 3.63 6.38
N THR A 74 32.09 4.57 7.28
CA THR A 74 31.59 4.56 8.64
C THR A 74 30.09 4.45 8.54
N GLY A 75 29.55 3.27 8.85
CA GLY A 75 28.14 3.07 9.01
C GLY A 75 27.67 4.03 10.09
N THR A 76 26.98 5.09 9.67
CA THR A 76 26.05 5.78 10.55
C THR A 76 25.01 4.73 10.89
N THR A 77 25.16 4.09 12.05
CA THR A 77 24.10 3.35 12.69
C THR A 77 22.95 4.33 12.83
N ALA A 78 21.96 4.20 11.95
CA ALA A 78 20.64 4.76 12.20
C ALA A 78 20.27 4.36 13.64
N PRO A 79 19.77 5.29 14.47
CA PRO A 79 19.38 4.95 15.82
C PRO A 79 18.42 3.76 15.75
N ALA A 80 18.70 2.71 16.55
CA ALA A 80 17.81 1.58 16.69
C ALA A 80 16.40 2.13 16.90
N ALA A 81 15.48 1.80 15.98
CA ALA A 81 14.12 2.33 16.01
C ALA A 81 13.58 2.13 17.43
N ALA A 82 13.31 3.24 18.12
CA ALA A 82 12.64 3.19 19.41
C ALA A 82 11.40 2.32 19.21
N HIS A 83 11.32 1.21 19.94
CA HIS A 83 10.19 0.29 19.81
C HIS A 83 8.92 1.12 20.01
N ALA A 84 8.15 1.29 18.94
CA ALA A 84 6.83 1.91 19.03
C ALA A 84 6.09 1.21 20.18
N ALA A 85 5.58 1.99 21.12
CA ALA A 85 4.87 1.46 22.27
C ALA A 85 3.41 1.89 22.17
N GLY A 86 2.51 0.94 22.42
CA GLY A 86 1.08 1.18 22.45
C GLY A 86 0.42 0.39 23.57
N ARG A 87 -0.74 0.85 24.00
CA ARG A 87 -1.60 0.15 24.97
C ARG A 87 -3.04 0.24 24.50
N VAL A 88 -3.76 -0.86 24.62
CA VAL A 88 -5.21 -0.92 24.40
C VAL A 88 -5.90 -1.19 25.72
N GLU A 89 -6.94 -0.41 26.01
CA GLU A 89 -7.79 -0.59 27.18
C GLU A 89 -9.24 -0.30 26.78
N ASN A 90 -10.15 -1.26 27.01
CA ASN A 90 -11.57 -1.12 26.69
C ASN A 90 -11.85 -0.64 25.25
N GLY A 91 -11.02 -1.09 24.28
CA GLY A 91 -11.14 -0.70 22.87
C GLY A 91 -10.63 0.71 22.55
N VAL A 92 -9.93 1.37 23.47
CA VAL A 92 -9.25 2.64 23.22
C VAL A 92 -7.75 2.39 23.10
N HIS A 93 -7.17 2.81 21.98
CA HIS A 93 -5.76 2.63 21.69
C HIS A 93 -4.98 3.90 22.03
N THR A 94 -3.88 3.77 22.76
CA THR A 94 -3.00 4.87 23.17
C THR A 94 -1.55 4.59 22.78
N GLY A 95 -0.73 5.64 22.69
CA GLY A 95 0.64 5.54 22.19
C GLY A 95 0.71 5.57 20.67
N ASP A 96 1.80 5.03 20.13
CA ASP A 96 2.10 5.03 18.70
C ASP A 96 1.24 3.99 17.96
N LEU A 97 0.42 4.45 17.02
CA LEU A 97 -0.50 3.58 16.28
C LEU A 97 0.21 2.50 15.45
N ARG A 98 1.47 2.72 15.05
CA ARG A 98 2.30 1.74 14.32
C ARG A 98 2.54 0.47 15.13
N TYR A 99 2.51 0.57 16.46
CA TYR A 99 2.57 -0.59 17.35
C TYR A 99 1.44 -1.60 17.09
N PHE A 100 0.29 -1.13 16.62
CA PHE A 100 -0.89 -1.95 16.39
C PHE A 100 -1.00 -2.51 14.96
N LEU A 101 -0.05 -2.22 14.07
CA LEU A 101 -0.02 -2.87 12.76
C LEU A 101 0.38 -4.34 12.94
N ALA A 102 -0.45 -5.29 12.50
CA ALA A 102 -0.18 -6.72 12.60
C ALA A 102 1.08 -7.11 11.81
N PRO A 103 2.03 -7.86 12.42
CA PRO A 103 3.31 -8.16 11.80
C PRO A 103 3.09 -8.82 10.43
N PRO A 104 3.89 -8.46 9.41
CA PRO A 104 3.82 -9.12 8.11
C PRO A 104 4.05 -10.63 8.25
N PRO A 105 3.42 -11.46 7.43
CA PRO A 105 3.67 -12.90 7.41
C PRO A 105 5.16 -13.22 7.23
N ALA A 106 5.58 -14.39 7.70
CA ALA A 106 6.96 -14.83 7.55
C ALA A 106 7.37 -14.86 6.05
N GLY A 107 8.54 -14.30 5.74
CA GLY A 107 9.06 -14.23 4.38
C GLY A 107 8.48 -13.10 3.53
N ALA A 108 7.57 -12.28 4.04
CA ALA A 108 7.13 -11.08 3.36
C ALA A 108 8.22 -10.01 3.32
N ASP A 109 8.33 -9.31 2.21
CA ASP A 109 9.26 -8.20 2.02
C ASP A 109 8.55 -6.88 2.35
N VAL A 110 8.98 -6.23 3.43
CA VAL A 110 8.37 -4.98 3.90
C VAL A 110 8.95 -3.80 3.15
N TYR A 111 8.08 -2.90 2.69
CA TYR A 111 8.48 -1.65 2.05
C TYR A 111 8.58 -0.52 3.08
N GLY A 112 9.63 0.29 2.97
CA GLY A 112 9.86 1.40 3.89
C GLY A 112 10.27 0.96 5.30
N ASP A 113 9.73 1.63 6.32
CA ASP A 113 9.99 1.30 7.72
C ASP A 113 9.28 -0.01 8.11
N ARG A 114 10.03 -0.94 8.72
CA ARG A 114 9.49 -2.21 9.20
C ARG A 114 8.41 -2.03 10.27
N ALA A 115 8.51 -0.99 11.09
CA ALA A 115 7.48 -0.65 12.08
C ALA A 115 6.20 -0.11 11.41
N GLY A 116 6.29 0.35 10.16
CA GLY A 116 5.28 1.13 9.47
C GLY A 116 5.57 2.62 9.52
N SER A 117 4.78 3.38 8.78
CA SER A 117 4.93 4.83 8.64
C SER A 117 3.72 5.55 9.22
N PRO A 118 3.90 6.70 9.91
CA PRO A 118 2.77 7.51 10.35
C PRO A 118 2.05 8.15 9.16
N LEU A 119 0.78 8.48 9.35
CA LEU A 119 -0.04 9.26 8.43
C LEU A 119 -0.63 10.46 9.17
N THR A 120 -0.60 11.60 8.52
CA THR A 120 -1.36 12.79 8.90
C THR A 120 -2.75 12.76 8.27
N ALA A 121 -3.64 13.64 8.73
CA ALA A 121 -4.94 13.82 8.10
C ALA A 121 -4.82 14.23 6.62
N ASP A 122 -3.80 15.04 6.29
CA ASP A 122 -3.53 15.46 4.92
C ASP A 122 -3.06 14.29 4.05
N ASP A 123 -2.18 13.42 4.55
CA ASP A 123 -1.73 12.21 3.84
C ASP A 123 -2.91 11.29 3.52
N ILE A 124 -3.90 11.20 4.43
CA ILE A 124 -5.10 10.40 4.19
C ILE A 124 -6.00 11.09 3.18
N ALA A 125 -6.27 12.38 3.36
CA ALA A 125 -7.22 13.11 2.53
C ALA A 125 -6.77 13.21 1.06
N VAL A 126 -5.47 13.42 0.80
CA VAL A 126 -4.94 13.55 -0.58
C VAL A 126 -5.08 12.27 -1.41
N THR A 127 -5.29 11.12 -0.75
CA THR A 127 -5.53 9.83 -1.42
C THR A 127 -7.00 9.54 -1.68
N ALA A 128 -7.91 10.36 -1.15
CA ALA A 128 -9.35 10.20 -1.36
C ALA A 128 -9.78 10.80 -2.71
N THR A 129 -10.86 10.26 -3.28
CA THR A 129 -11.47 10.80 -4.51
C THR A 129 -11.96 12.24 -4.31
N ASP A 130 -12.46 12.56 -3.12
CA ASP A 130 -12.79 13.93 -2.69
C ASP A 130 -11.98 14.28 -1.44
N GLU A 131 -10.84 14.94 -1.65
CA GLU A 131 -9.93 15.37 -0.58
C GLU A 131 -10.62 16.30 0.44
N SER A 132 -11.50 17.19 -0.02
CA SER A 132 -12.19 18.15 0.85
C SER A 132 -13.19 17.44 1.77
N ALA A 133 -14.01 16.56 1.19
CA ALA A 133 -14.93 15.73 1.95
C ALA A 133 -14.19 14.81 2.93
N ALA A 134 -13.05 14.22 2.52
CA ALA A 134 -12.23 13.39 3.39
C ALA A 134 -11.66 14.19 4.57
N ARG A 135 -11.10 15.40 4.35
CA ARG A 135 -10.66 16.28 5.44
C ARG A 135 -11.80 16.62 6.39
N ALA A 136 -12.98 16.95 5.84
CA ALA A 136 -14.15 17.29 6.64
C ALA A 136 -14.59 16.10 7.52
N ALA A 137 -14.64 14.89 6.96
CA ALA A 137 -14.96 13.68 7.69
C ALA A 137 -13.93 13.38 8.79
N LEU A 138 -12.63 13.39 8.47
CA LEU A 138 -11.56 13.17 9.44
C LEU A 138 -11.66 14.16 10.62
N THR A 139 -11.96 15.41 10.33
CA THR A 139 -12.17 16.45 11.35
C THR A 139 -13.42 16.16 12.18
N ALA A 140 -14.55 15.87 11.53
CA ALA A 140 -15.84 15.62 12.19
C ALA A 140 -15.81 14.43 13.16
N TYR A 141 -15.10 13.37 12.82
CA TYR A 141 -14.96 12.18 13.67
C TYR A 141 -13.76 12.26 14.63
N GLY A 142 -13.04 13.38 14.66
CA GLY A 142 -11.97 13.64 15.62
C GLY A 142 -10.75 12.75 15.40
N PHE A 143 -10.26 12.69 14.16
CA PHE A 143 -8.98 12.07 13.81
C PHE A 143 -7.87 12.41 14.82
N ARG A 144 -7.08 11.40 15.20
CA ARG A 144 -5.97 11.53 16.14
C ARG A 144 -4.64 11.32 15.46
N ASP A 145 -4.50 10.19 14.78
CA ASP A 145 -3.35 9.83 13.96
C ASP A 145 -3.69 8.68 13.02
N GLY A 146 -2.84 8.45 12.04
CA GLY A 146 -2.89 7.29 11.18
C GLY A 146 -1.55 6.58 11.10
N ALA A 147 -1.57 5.35 10.63
CA ALA A 147 -0.37 4.57 10.36
C ALA A 147 -0.62 3.61 9.21
N TYR A 148 0.41 3.27 8.44
CA TYR A 148 0.32 2.21 7.45
C TYR A 148 1.58 1.36 7.39
N ARG A 149 1.44 0.16 6.83
CA ARG A 149 2.56 -0.67 6.38
C ARG A 149 2.18 -1.40 5.11
N THR A 150 3.13 -1.41 4.19
CA THR A 150 3.01 -2.14 2.93
C THR A 150 4.07 -3.25 2.90
N TYR A 151 3.68 -4.43 2.40
CA TYR A 151 4.61 -5.53 2.18
C TYR A 151 4.21 -6.35 0.96
N LEU A 152 5.21 -6.93 0.31
CA LEU A 152 5.03 -7.95 -0.71
C LEU A 152 4.97 -9.32 -0.03
N THR A 153 4.00 -10.16 -0.43
CA THR A 153 3.88 -11.53 0.08
C THR A 153 5.11 -12.36 -0.27
N ALA A 154 5.38 -13.42 0.50
CA ALA A 154 6.58 -14.24 0.36
C ALA A 154 6.74 -14.92 -1.02
N ASP A 155 5.64 -15.09 -1.75
CA ASP A 155 5.64 -15.59 -3.14
C ASP A 155 5.95 -14.49 -4.18
N GLY A 156 6.04 -13.23 -3.76
CA GLY A 156 6.29 -12.08 -4.62
C GLY A 156 5.10 -11.66 -5.48
N VAL A 157 3.89 -12.19 -5.21
CA VAL A 157 2.74 -12.06 -6.11
C VAL A 157 1.81 -10.92 -5.73
N ARG A 158 1.65 -10.64 -4.43
CA ARG A 158 0.67 -9.68 -3.92
C ARG A 158 1.33 -8.65 -3.04
N GLU A 159 0.94 -7.40 -3.22
CA GLU A 159 1.25 -6.34 -2.30
C GLU A 159 0.06 -6.13 -1.35
N VAL A 160 0.33 -6.05 -0.06
CA VAL A 160 -0.68 -5.81 0.97
C VAL A 160 -0.31 -4.53 1.70
N THR A 161 -1.22 -3.57 1.69
CA THR A 161 -1.15 -2.36 2.51
C THR A 161 -2.19 -2.45 3.62
N VAL A 162 -1.74 -2.32 4.86
CA VAL A 162 -2.62 -2.15 6.03
C VAL A 162 -2.56 -0.68 6.43
N LYS A 163 -3.71 -0.02 6.47
CA LYS A 163 -3.86 1.37 6.94
C LYS A 163 -4.77 1.38 8.16
N LEU A 164 -4.32 2.04 9.22
CA LEU A 164 -5.04 2.28 10.46
C LEU A 164 -5.28 3.77 10.63
N ILE A 165 -6.49 4.14 11.05
CA ILE A 165 -6.86 5.52 11.36
C ILE A 165 -7.51 5.53 12.73
N ARG A 166 -6.92 6.25 13.69
CA ARG A 166 -7.47 6.38 15.04
C ARG A 166 -8.32 7.64 15.15
N PHE A 167 -9.50 7.49 15.76
CA PHE A 167 -10.47 8.55 15.98
C PHE A 167 -10.60 8.90 17.46
N ALA A 168 -11.50 9.83 17.79
CA ALA A 168 -11.67 10.30 19.16
C ALA A 168 -12.19 9.22 20.13
N GLY A 169 -12.80 8.16 19.60
CA GLY A 169 -13.30 7.03 20.37
C GLY A 169 -14.01 5.99 19.50
N PRO A 170 -14.48 4.89 20.10
CA PRO A 170 -15.08 3.79 19.36
C PRO A 170 -16.34 4.16 18.56
N GLY A 171 -17.16 5.04 19.11
CA GLY A 171 -18.36 5.52 18.42
C GLY A 171 -18.02 6.31 17.14
N GLN A 172 -16.94 7.08 17.15
CA GLN A 172 -16.49 7.86 16.00
C GLN A 172 -15.88 6.97 14.91
N ALA A 173 -15.08 5.96 15.28
CA ALA A 173 -14.57 5.00 14.32
C ALA A 173 -15.70 4.19 13.65
N ALA A 174 -16.69 3.76 14.42
CA ALA A 174 -17.87 3.08 13.90
C ALA A 174 -18.72 3.98 12.98
N ALA A 175 -18.90 5.26 13.34
CA ALA A 175 -19.62 6.22 12.50
C ALA A 175 -18.87 6.53 11.20
N TYR A 176 -17.54 6.64 11.26
CA TYR A 176 -16.70 6.80 10.09
C TYR A 176 -16.80 5.59 9.15
N ASP A 177 -16.66 4.36 9.66
CA ASP A 177 -16.87 3.12 8.88
C ASP A 177 -18.27 3.07 8.24
N ALA A 178 -19.32 3.43 9.00
CA ALA A 178 -20.68 3.48 8.48
C ALA A 178 -20.85 4.52 7.35
N GLN A 179 -20.20 5.68 7.45
CA GLN A 179 -20.19 6.68 6.38
C GLN A 179 -19.47 6.14 5.14
N GLN A 180 -18.27 5.54 5.29
CA GLN A 180 -17.53 4.96 4.17
C GLN A 180 -18.36 3.90 3.42
N ARG A 181 -19.21 3.15 4.13
CA ARG A 181 -20.15 2.19 3.52
C ARG A 181 -21.31 2.86 2.77
N GLY A 182 -21.74 4.04 3.21
CA GLY A 182 -22.86 4.79 2.64
C GLY A 182 -22.50 5.56 1.37
N GLU A 183 -21.22 5.88 1.16
CA GLU A 183 -20.72 6.64 0.00
C GLU A 183 -20.72 5.84 -1.32
N GLY A 184 -21.30 4.63 -1.32
CA GLY A 184 -21.50 3.78 -2.50
C GLY A 184 -20.62 2.54 -2.46
N ALA A 185 -21.15 1.41 -2.94
CA ALA A 185 -20.39 0.17 -3.02
C ALA A 185 -19.17 0.37 -3.94
N GLN A 186 -17.97 0.29 -3.36
CA GLN A 186 -16.73 0.41 -4.11
C GLN A 186 -16.49 -0.91 -4.86
N GLY A 187 -17.13 -1.11 -6.01
CA GLY A 187 -16.92 -2.31 -6.84
C GLY A 187 -17.75 -3.54 -6.43
N THR A 188 -17.23 -4.73 -6.75
CA THR A 188 -17.95 -6.01 -6.56
C THR A 188 -17.66 -6.60 -5.19
N GLU A 189 -18.68 -6.80 -4.36
CA GLU A 189 -18.52 -7.34 -3.00
C GLU A 189 -17.97 -8.77 -3.03
N ILE A 190 -16.98 -9.03 -2.18
CA ILE A 190 -16.41 -10.35 -1.92
C ILE A 190 -16.99 -10.87 -0.60
N PRO A 191 -17.74 -11.99 -0.59
CA PRO A 191 -18.34 -12.49 0.63
C PRO A 191 -17.28 -12.96 1.63
N LEU A 192 -17.31 -12.40 2.84
CA LEU A 192 -16.49 -12.85 3.98
C LEU A 192 -17.27 -13.80 4.91
N GLY A 193 -18.57 -13.93 4.73
CA GLY A 193 -19.50 -14.67 5.59
C GLY A 193 -20.55 -13.74 6.18
N ALA A 194 -21.74 -14.29 6.49
CA ALA A 194 -22.92 -13.49 6.85
C ALA A 194 -22.74 -12.61 8.08
N ASP A 195 -21.96 -13.07 9.08
CA ASP A 195 -21.79 -12.39 10.36
C ASP A 195 -20.39 -11.78 10.54
N TYR A 196 -19.57 -11.76 9.48
CA TYR A 196 -18.22 -11.22 9.59
C TYR A 196 -18.27 -9.69 9.62
N PRO A 197 -17.66 -9.02 10.63
CA PRO A 197 -17.88 -7.59 10.88
C PRO A 197 -17.06 -6.69 9.94
N ALA A 198 -16.87 -7.06 8.69
CA ALA A 198 -16.09 -6.33 7.71
C ALA A 198 -16.69 -6.50 6.31
N ARG A 199 -16.32 -5.61 5.41
CA ARG A 199 -16.69 -5.71 3.99
C ARG A 199 -15.46 -5.75 3.14
N ALA A 200 -15.51 -6.57 2.09
CA ALA A 200 -14.46 -6.66 1.10
C ALA A 200 -15.04 -6.39 -0.28
N TYR A 201 -14.30 -5.69 -1.10
CA TYR A 201 -14.70 -5.40 -2.47
C TYR A 201 -13.54 -5.57 -3.44
N HIS A 202 -13.85 -6.14 -4.60
CA HIS A 202 -13.00 -6.09 -5.77
C HIS A 202 -13.28 -4.80 -6.53
N LEU A 203 -12.31 -3.89 -6.54
CA LEU A 203 -12.42 -2.62 -7.23
C LEU A 203 -12.29 -2.85 -8.74
N ALA A 204 -13.17 -2.23 -9.53
CA ALA A 204 -13.01 -2.21 -10.97
C ALA A 204 -11.77 -1.35 -11.32
N SER A 205 -10.86 -1.90 -12.12
CA SER A 205 -9.69 -1.14 -12.56
C SER A 205 -10.08 -0.12 -13.62
N GLY A 206 -9.45 1.06 -13.56
CA GLY A 206 -9.56 2.08 -14.62
C GLY A 206 -8.70 1.76 -15.86
N SER A 207 -7.90 0.69 -15.82
CA SER A 207 -7.05 0.24 -16.92
C SER A 207 -6.98 -1.29 -16.97
N ASP A 208 -6.84 -1.84 -18.19
CA ASP A 208 -6.72 -3.29 -18.43
C ASP A 208 -5.48 -3.92 -17.76
N GLU A 209 -4.47 -3.10 -17.45
CA GLU A 209 -3.19 -3.54 -16.87
C GLU A 209 -3.18 -3.58 -15.32
N SER A 210 -4.20 -3.05 -14.64
CA SER A 210 -4.24 -2.94 -13.17
C SER A 210 -5.33 -3.82 -12.55
N THR A 211 -5.24 -5.14 -12.68
CA THR A 211 -6.46 -5.98 -12.71
C THR A 211 -6.99 -6.56 -11.39
N ASP A 212 -6.37 -6.36 -10.22
CA ASP A 212 -6.80 -7.08 -9.01
C ASP A 212 -6.58 -6.26 -7.73
N THR A 213 -7.31 -5.15 -7.57
CA THR A 213 -7.32 -4.41 -6.30
C THR A 213 -8.50 -4.85 -5.45
N VAL A 214 -8.21 -5.42 -4.28
CA VAL A 214 -9.19 -5.71 -3.25
C VAL A 214 -9.04 -4.73 -2.10
N LEU A 215 -10.16 -4.12 -1.71
CA LEU A 215 -10.28 -3.29 -0.52
C LEU A 215 -11.04 -4.06 0.55
N VAL A 216 -10.58 -4.01 1.79
CA VAL A 216 -11.33 -4.52 2.95
C VAL A 216 -11.40 -3.41 3.99
N ASP A 217 -12.61 -3.05 4.40
CA ASP A 217 -12.84 -2.03 5.42
C ASP A 217 -13.54 -2.62 6.64
N SER A 218 -13.09 -2.15 7.80
CA SER A 218 -13.67 -2.46 9.09
C SER A 218 -13.23 -1.45 10.17
N TYR A 219 -13.62 -1.67 11.41
CA TYR A 219 -13.11 -0.97 12.57
C TYR A 219 -12.97 -1.92 13.77
N GLN A 220 -12.14 -1.53 14.74
CA GLN A 220 -12.09 -2.15 16.04
C GLN A 220 -11.72 -1.11 17.11
N GLY A 221 -12.59 -0.97 18.11
CA GLY A 221 -12.41 0.09 19.09
C GLY A 221 -12.47 1.46 18.44
N ASP A 222 -11.56 2.36 18.80
CA ASP A 222 -11.38 3.70 18.21
C ASP A 222 -10.56 3.72 16.91
N VAL A 223 -10.29 2.58 16.28
CA VAL A 223 -9.46 2.48 15.07
C VAL A 223 -10.24 1.93 13.87
N HIS A 224 -10.26 2.67 12.76
CA HIS A 224 -10.68 2.18 11.45
C HIS A 224 -9.53 1.43 10.77
N ILE A 225 -9.87 0.36 10.06
CA ILE A 225 -8.93 -0.56 9.40
C ILE A 225 -9.28 -0.58 7.91
N THR A 226 -8.29 -0.31 7.08
CA THR A 226 -8.38 -0.54 5.64
C THR A 226 -7.24 -1.48 5.24
N LEU A 227 -7.58 -2.60 4.60
CA LEU A 227 -6.63 -3.47 3.91
C LEU A 227 -6.78 -3.25 2.41
N THR A 228 -5.68 -3.02 1.73
CA THR A 228 -5.62 -2.99 0.27
C THR A 228 -4.71 -4.11 -0.20
N VAL A 229 -5.22 -5.01 -1.01
CA VAL A 229 -4.45 -6.10 -1.63
C VAL A 229 -4.41 -5.86 -3.12
N THR A 230 -3.23 -5.76 -3.70
CA THR A 230 -3.03 -5.58 -5.13
C THR A 230 -2.16 -6.69 -5.71
N GLY A 231 -2.34 -6.97 -7.00
CA GLY A 231 -1.51 -7.91 -7.74
C GLY A 231 -1.96 -9.37 -7.66
N GLY A 232 -1.49 -10.17 -8.62
CA GLY A 232 -1.88 -11.57 -8.77
C GLY A 232 -3.35 -11.74 -9.07
N ARG A 233 -3.93 -12.90 -8.72
CA ARG A 233 -5.39 -13.12 -8.76
C ARG A 233 -6.03 -12.60 -7.48
N THR A 234 -7.27 -12.10 -7.61
CA THR A 234 -8.17 -11.77 -6.50
C THR A 234 -8.08 -12.79 -5.35
N PRO A 235 -7.72 -12.39 -4.12
CA PRO A 235 -7.67 -13.27 -2.97
C PRO A 235 -9.05 -13.84 -2.61
N ALA A 236 -9.06 -15.09 -2.14
CA ALA A 236 -10.29 -15.69 -1.61
C ALA A 236 -10.72 -14.99 -0.31
N GLY A 237 -12.03 -14.97 -0.02
CA GLY A 237 -12.54 -14.37 1.22
C GLY A 237 -11.93 -14.94 2.50
N THR A 238 -11.52 -16.22 2.51
CA THR A 238 -10.77 -16.83 3.62
C THR A 238 -9.43 -16.14 3.86
N GLN A 239 -8.67 -15.85 2.81
CA GLN A 239 -7.37 -15.18 2.91
C GLN A 239 -7.51 -13.75 3.43
N LEU A 240 -8.55 -13.04 2.98
CA LEU A 240 -8.86 -11.69 3.46
C LEU A 240 -9.22 -11.69 4.96
N ARG A 241 -9.99 -12.68 5.40
CA ARG A 241 -10.30 -12.86 6.83
C ARG A 241 -9.07 -13.17 7.66
N ASP A 242 -8.19 -14.06 7.20
CA ASP A 242 -6.98 -14.40 7.95
C ASP A 242 -6.10 -13.15 8.20
N LEU A 243 -5.99 -12.27 7.19
CA LEU A 243 -5.29 -10.99 7.31
C LEU A 243 -5.99 -10.04 8.29
N LEU A 244 -7.32 -9.93 8.19
CA LEU A 244 -8.07 -9.03 9.06
C LEU A 244 -8.15 -9.54 10.50
N ASP A 245 -8.26 -10.84 10.73
CA ASP A 245 -8.24 -11.47 12.05
C ASP A 245 -6.91 -11.25 12.76
N ALA A 246 -5.79 -11.34 12.02
CA ALA A 246 -4.48 -10.98 12.56
C ALA A 246 -4.44 -9.50 12.98
N GLN A 247 -5.03 -8.61 12.17
CA GLN A 247 -5.12 -7.17 12.49
C GLN A 247 -6.03 -6.90 13.69
N TYR A 248 -7.17 -7.58 13.79
CA TYR A 248 -8.07 -7.50 14.94
C TYR A 248 -7.41 -7.99 16.23
N GLN A 249 -6.72 -9.13 16.16
CA GLN A 249 -5.98 -9.67 17.31
C GLN A 249 -4.94 -8.66 17.81
N ARG A 250 -4.19 -8.05 16.89
CA ARG A 250 -3.18 -7.05 17.22
C ARG A 250 -3.79 -5.82 17.87
N LEU A 251 -4.89 -5.30 17.36
CA LEU A 251 -5.62 -4.19 17.97
C LEU A 251 -6.18 -4.58 19.35
N ARG A 252 -6.68 -5.81 19.52
CA ARG A 252 -7.34 -6.23 20.76
C ARG A 252 -6.36 -6.39 21.92
N THR A 253 -5.13 -6.78 21.62
CA THR A 253 -4.18 -7.25 22.62
C THR A 253 -2.90 -6.43 22.67
N GLY A 254 -2.57 -5.69 21.60
CA GLY A 254 -1.25 -5.10 21.40
C GLY A 254 -0.16 -6.10 20.99
N HIS A 255 -0.49 -7.40 20.83
CA HIS A 255 0.46 -8.48 20.58
C HIS A 255 0.09 -9.33 19.36
#